data_AF-A0A4R0ZRW4-F1
#
_entry.id   AF-A0A4R0ZRW4-F1
#
_cell.length_a   1.000
_cell.length_b   1.000
_cell.length_c   1.000
_cell.angle_alpha   90.00
_cell.angle_beta   90.00
_cell.angle_gamma   90.00
#
_symmetry.space_group_name_H-M   'P 1'
#
loop_
_entity.id
_entity.type
_entity.pdbx_description
1 polymer ?
#
loop_
_entity_poly.entity_id
_entity_poly.type
_entity_poly.pdbx_seq_one_letter_code
_entity_poly.pdbx_strand_id
1 'polypeptide(L)'
;MQRTNRRFIALITFVLVLIGMWAPHGSYANTTMTPTPIYAQIDLSPEEIEAYDDASLIYADVTYYGARETSTIWRFMIDATEVDLTTIDQVTLYDKAGVPYSFPNAVYAFQMEELAGESSEPGGDGTETVPDVDIPVEPPLVEPEPSPEEPVTEEVAAPSASPAVAIDQSVLGADGPIERMLGGDLVTYRLVIDVTGAPIENLSVTDTVPEALTVVADSVEVLGPEGSVAPTTVSGPPAFDWTFPTIPVGTTTIQFDTFAPDVTSETVVTNTFCIGVEDETVPAACTEANVTVVPNETIGLEVGKEANIDQAVVGGMIPYTFVIENTGETALTITSIEDEFFSGDIDAKAVDTFNANVRERLLALVGDDGLLAGERVEATVNLLIPTDYDRTSAPEIGNVFRVAATDAYGRVIDAESQQIVLLNQADFTVTKTARPETVHPGEAIRYTYTITNTSNVTLYFVDVIDEWTSGALTTKEQRETTETLRDGMRALAEVENGLIPGEEVVLEMEKVLLPSYDVRAGAVLTNRTTFTFEVNREARVSRTVEATVHVKQNLPKPGNDNRDDQDESVYVPEPTTPVTPDQATLPMTGTTKTWGTVLGLVLIVLGLLFLTHRRRPSPKA
;
A
#
# COMPACT_ATOMS: atom_id res chain seq x y z
N MET A 1 41.79 -2.76 7.80
CA MET A 1 42.20 -1.45 8.37
C MET A 1 41.13 -0.85 9.31
N GLN A 2 40.54 -1.64 10.23
CA GLN A 2 39.20 -1.35 10.79
C GLN A 2 39.12 -0.70 12.19
N ARG A 3 40.22 -0.59 12.95
CA ARG A 3 40.16 -0.04 14.34
C ARG A 3 40.22 1.50 14.45
N THR A 4 40.44 2.21 13.34
CA THR A 4 40.54 3.68 13.33
C THR A 4 39.17 4.33 13.13
N ASN A 5 38.40 3.93 12.10
CA ASN A 5 37.13 4.60 11.76
C ASN A 5 36.07 4.48 12.88
N ARG A 6 35.96 3.33 13.57
CA ARG A 6 35.08 3.18 14.75
C ARG A 6 35.44 4.11 15.91
N ARG A 7 36.68 4.65 15.98
CA ARG A 7 37.06 5.69 16.96
C ARG A 7 36.79 7.11 16.46
N PHE A 8 36.77 7.33 15.15
CA PHE A 8 36.46 8.64 14.58
C PHE A 8 34.95 8.94 14.64
N ILE A 9 34.10 7.96 14.27
CA ILE A 9 32.64 8.09 14.33
C ILE A 9 32.19 8.33 15.78
N ALA A 10 32.65 7.51 16.73
CA ALA A 10 32.30 7.65 18.14
C ALA A 10 32.75 9.00 18.75
N LEU A 11 33.83 9.60 18.26
CA LEU A 11 34.26 10.93 18.68
C LEU A 11 33.30 12.02 18.19
N ILE A 12 32.79 11.89 16.95
CA ILE A 12 31.81 12.82 16.38
C ILE A 12 30.47 12.72 17.13
N THR A 13 29.98 11.51 17.42
CA THR A 13 28.74 11.33 18.21
C THR A 13 28.88 11.93 19.62
N PHE A 14 30.03 11.72 20.28
CA PHE A 14 30.26 12.25 21.62
C PHE A 14 30.41 13.79 21.64
N VAL A 15 30.97 14.39 20.58
CA VAL A 15 31.03 15.85 20.43
C VAL A 15 29.65 16.47 20.17
N LEU A 16 28.79 15.82 19.37
CA LEU A 16 27.41 16.29 19.15
C LEU A 16 26.58 16.27 20.45
N VAL A 17 26.69 15.19 21.24
CA VAL A 17 26.04 15.10 22.57
C VAL A 17 26.56 16.17 23.54
N LEU A 18 27.86 16.49 23.51
CA LEU A 18 28.44 17.55 24.34
C LEU A 18 28.05 18.97 23.90
N ILE A 19 27.83 19.21 22.60
CA ILE A 19 27.29 20.49 22.11
C ILE A 19 25.86 20.70 22.61
N GLY A 20 25.04 19.64 22.66
CA GLY A 20 23.71 19.66 23.29
C GLY A 20 23.72 19.92 24.80
N MET A 21 24.86 19.76 25.49
CA MET A 21 25.01 20.00 26.93
C MET A 21 25.58 21.38 27.30
N TRP A 22 25.94 22.24 26.35
CA TRP A 22 26.58 23.53 26.66
C TRP A 22 26.11 24.74 25.82
N ALA A 23 24.78 24.90 25.74
CA ALA A 23 24.14 26.20 25.50
C ALA A 23 23.65 26.79 26.85
N PRO A 24 23.69 28.11 27.07
CA PRO A 24 23.52 28.70 28.40
C PRO A 24 22.06 28.70 28.90
N HIS A 25 21.89 28.71 30.23
CA HIS A 25 20.59 28.88 30.88
C HIS A 25 19.93 30.22 30.55
N GLY A 26 19.12 30.26 29.49
CA GLY A 26 18.26 31.38 29.13
C GLY A 26 16.88 31.27 29.80
N SER A 27 16.76 31.70 31.05
CA SER A 27 15.49 31.67 31.78
C SER A 27 14.53 32.79 31.33
N TYR A 28 13.68 32.49 30.35
CA TYR A 28 12.47 33.27 30.06
C TYR A 28 11.28 32.33 29.90
N ALA A 29 10.23 32.59 30.69
CA ALA A 29 8.93 31.99 30.44
C ALA A 29 8.22 32.78 29.35
N ASN A 30 7.75 32.10 28.31
CA ASN A 30 6.60 32.55 27.54
C ASN A 30 5.85 31.33 27.01
N THR A 31 4.53 31.41 26.93
CA THR A 31 3.68 30.28 26.56
C THR A 31 3.85 29.93 25.09
N THR A 32 4.38 28.75 24.79
CA THR A 32 4.29 28.18 23.43
C THR A 32 2.92 27.55 23.25
N MET A 33 2.03 28.25 22.55
CA MET A 33 0.86 27.61 21.95
C MET A 33 1.36 26.51 21.00
N THR A 34 0.71 25.34 21.04
CA THR A 34 0.72 24.41 19.90
C THR A 34 0.14 25.15 18.69
N PRO A 35 0.72 25.03 17.48
CA PRO A 35 0.11 25.62 16.29
C PRO A 35 -1.25 24.95 16.06
N THR A 36 -2.33 25.72 16.11
CA THR A 36 -3.68 25.25 15.82
C THR A 36 -3.74 24.87 14.33
N PRO A 37 -4.15 23.65 13.96
CA PRO A 37 -4.24 23.28 12.54
C PRO A 37 -5.32 24.13 11.87
N ILE A 38 -4.96 24.76 10.74
CA ILE A 38 -5.90 25.55 9.94
C ILE A 38 -6.43 24.68 8.81
N TYR A 39 -7.76 24.70 8.68
CA TYR A 39 -8.46 23.89 7.70
C TYR A 39 -9.01 24.76 6.59
N ALA A 40 -8.87 24.28 5.36
CA ALA A 40 -9.67 24.73 4.24
C ALA A 40 -10.77 23.70 3.96
N GLN A 41 -11.99 24.15 3.69
CA GLN A 41 -13.16 23.32 3.40
C GLN A 41 -13.72 23.65 2.03
N ILE A 42 -14.19 22.62 1.32
CA ILE A 42 -15.01 22.73 0.11
C ILE A 42 -16.42 22.24 0.42
N ASP A 43 -17.41 23.10 0.14
CA ASP A 43 -18.82 22.74 0.02
C ASP A 43 -19.24 22.75 -1.47
N LEU A 44 -19.81 21.65 -1.96
CA LEU A 44 -20.53 21.59 -3.24
C LEU A 44 -21.92 20.98 -3.01
N SER A 45 -22.81 21.04 -4.01
CA SER A 45 -24.15 20.46 -3.85
C SER A 45 -24.13 18.92 -3.81
N PRO A 46 -25.15 18.27 -3.21
CA PRO A 46 -25.21 16.80 -3.13
C PRO A 46 -25.20 16.10 -4.49
N GLU A 47 -25.62 16.76 -5.57
CA GLU A 47 -25.61 16.21 -6.93
C GLU A 47 -24.22 16.27 -7.60
N GLU A 48 -23.22 16.91 -6.97
CA GLU A 48 -21.91 17.19 -7.58
C GLU A 48 -20.74 16.37 -7.00
N ILE A 49 -20.76 15.93 -5.73
CA ILE A 49 -19.59 15.27 -5.10
C ILE A 49 -19.57 13.73 -5.19
N GLU A 50 -20.70 13.03 -5.36
CA GLU A 50 -20.70 11.55 -5.40
C GLU A 50 -19.92 10.93 -6.58
N ALA A 51 -19.46 11.74 -7.54
CA ALA A 51 -18.62 11.32 -8.66
C ALA A 51 -17.09 11.33 -8.39
N TYR A 52 -16.63 11.91 -7.27
CA TYR A 52 -15.21 12.14 -6.99
C TYR A 52 -14.68 11.28 -5.83
N ASP A 53 -13.56 10.60 -6.09
CA ASP A 53 -12.88 9.69 -5.15
C ASP A 53 -11.69 10.38 -4.44
N ASP A 54 -11.03 11.39 -5.06
CA ASP A 54 -9.85 12.08 -4.54
C ASP A 54 -9.93 13.62 -4.67
N ALA A 55 -9.18 14.35 -3.85
CA ALA A 55 -9.10 15.82 -3.87
C ALA A 55 -7.68 16.38 -3.60
N SER A 56 -7.29 17.44 -4.32
CA SER A 56 -6.05 18.20 -4.12
C SER A 56 -6.26 19.72 -4.17
N LEU A 57 -5.38 20.45 -3.48
CA LEU A 57 -5.39 21.90 -3.30
C LEU A 57 -3.97 22.43 -3.46
N ILE A 58 -3.75 23.44 -4.30
CA ILE A 58 -2.47 24.15 -4.40
C ILE A 58 -2.58 25.46 -3.64
N TYR A 59 -1.72 25.64 -2.63
CA TYR A 59 -1.60 26.84 -1.82
C TYR A 59 -0.12 27.22 -1.71
N ALA A 60 0.24 28.43 -2.17
CA ALA A 60 1.60 28.96 -2.17
C ALA A 60 2.65 28.00 -2.78
N ASP A 61 2.43 27.55 -4.03
CA ASP A 61 3.25 26.56 -4.76
C ASP A 61 3.34 25.15 -4.11
N VAL A 62 2.60 24.85 -3.03
CA VAL A 62 2.59 23.54 -2.34
C VAL A 62 1.24 22.83 -2.54
N THR A 63 1.30 21.54 -2.91
CA THR A 63 0.12 20.68 -3.03
C THR A 63 -0.24 20.02 -1.70
N TYR A 64 -1.47 20.22 -1.26
CA TYR A 64 -2.11 19.57 -0.13
C TYR A 64 -3.20 18.62 -0.63
N TYR A 65 -3.39 17.49 0.05
CA TYR A 65 -4.44 16.52 -0.26
C TYR A 65 -5.62 16.67 0.70
N GLY A 66 -6.83 16.48 0.19
CA GLY A 66 -8.05 16.58 0.98
C GLY A 66 -8.39 15.26 1.64
N ALA A 67 -8.87 15.29 2.88
CA ALA A 67 -9.61 14.21 3.51
C ALA A 67 -11.11 14.46 3.32
N ARG A 68 -11.88 13.40 3.04
CA ARG A 68 -13.34 13.48 2.93
C ARG A 68 -13.96 13.28 4.31
N GLU A 69 -14.66 14.29 4.81
CA GLU A 69 -15.25 14.29 6.15
C GLU A 69 -16.73 13.87 6.12
N THR A 70 -17.45 14.23 5.06
CA THR A 70 -18.85 13.81 4.86
C THR A 70 -19.11 13.49 3.38
N SER A 71 -20.36 13.16 3.03
CA SER A 71 -20.75 13.00 1.62
C SER A 71 -20.55 14.27 0.79
N THR A 72 -20.54 15.47 1.39
CA THR A 72 -20.43 16.77 0.69
C THR A 72 -19.25 17.65 1.12
N ILE A 73 -18.45 17.24 2.13
CA ILE A 73 -17.37 18.06 2.70
C ILE A 73 -16.00 17.42 2.44
N TRP A 74 -15.11 18.19 1.83
CA TRP A 74 -13.68 17.90 1.73
C TRP A 74 -12.88 18.91 2.56
N ARG A 75 -11.97 18.41 3.40
CA ARG A 75 -11.17 19.18 4.35
C ARG A 75 -9.67 19.01 4.07
N PHE A 76 -8.95 20.12 3.92
CA PHE A 76 -7.50 20.16 3.68
C PHE A 76 -6.79 20.73 4.89
N MET A 77 -5.70 20.09 5.32
CA MET A 77 -4.86 20.56 6.43
C MET A 77 -3.66 21.33 5.86
N ILE A 78 -3.53 22.62 6.19
CA ILE A 78 -2.49 23.50 5.64
C ILE A 78 -1.51 23.91 6.74
N ASP A 79 -0.20 23.75 6.51
CA ASP A 79 0.85 24.16 7.44
C ASP A 79 1.12 25.68 7.32
N ALA A 80 0.19 26.47 7.86
CA ALA A 80 0.22 27.93 7.85
C ALA A 80 -0.37 28.51 9.14
N THR A 81 0.08 29.71 9.53
CA THR A 81 -0.44 30.44 10.70
C THR A 81 -1.73 31.23 10.42
N GLU A 82 -2.03 31.45 9.14
CA GLU A 82 -3.27 32.03 8.61
C GLU A 82 -3.37 31.57 7.14
N VAL A 83 -4.57 31.29 6.63
CA VAL A 83 -4.78 30.83 5.24
C VAL A 83 -5.42 31.95 4.43
N ASP A 84 -4.61 32.60 3.59
CA ASP A 84 -5.09 33.60 2.64
C ASP A 84 -5.73 32.90 1.43
N LEU A 85 -7.06 32.88 1.36
CA LEU A 85 -7.82 32.28 0.26
C LEU A 85 -7.46 32.85 -1.12
N THR A 86 -6.85 34.04 -1.20
CA THR A 86 -6.36 34.61 -2.49
C THR A 86 -5.02 34.02 -2.96
N THR A 87 -4.37 33.21 -2.12
CA THR A 87 -3.13 32.45 -2.41
C THR A 87 -3.42 30.97 -2.73
N ILE A 88 -4.69 30.61 -2.92
CA ILE A 88 -5.10 29.31 -3.48
C ILE A 88 -5.09 29.41 -5.01
N ASP A 89 -4.11 28.78 -5.66
CA ASP A 89 -3.95 28.83 -7.11
C ASP A 89 -4.92 27.89 -7.84
N GLN A 90 -5.17 26.70 -7.28
CA GLN A 90 -6.03 25.69 -7.89
C GLN A 90 -6.59 24.69 -6.87
N VAL A 91 -7.89 24.40 -6.99
CA VAL A 91 -8.56 23.21 -6.43
C VAL A 91 -8.72 22.18 -7.54
N THR A 92 -8.50 20.90 -7.26
CA THR A 92 -8.80 19.80 -8.19
C THR A 92 -9.45 18.63 -7.47
N LEU A 93 -10.64 18.21 -7.91
CA LEU A 93 -11.24 16.92 -7.58
C LEU A 93 -10.98 15.94 -8.72
N TYR A 94 -10.85 14.65 -8.41
CA TYR A 94 -10.62 13.60 -9.39
C TYR A 94 -11.74 12.57 -9.35
N ASP A 95 -12.25 12.19 -10.52
CA ASP A 95 -13.19 11.07 -10.62
C ASP A 95 -12.47 9.72 -10.48
N LYS A 96 -13.24 8.63 -10.42
CA LYS A 96 -12.72 7.25 -10.36
C LYS A 96 -11.81 6.83 -11.52
N ALA A 97 -11.70 7.64 -12.58
CA ALA A 97 -10.80 7.45 -13.71
C ALA A 97 -9.59 8.42 -13.69
N GLY A 98 -9.42 9.20 -12.61
CA GLY A 98 -8.34 10.18 -12.45
C GLY A 98 -8.53 11.47 -13.25
N VAL A 99 -9.75 11.78 -13.73
CA VAL A 99 -10.01 12.97 -14.54
C VAL A 99 -10.15 14.20 -13.64
N PRO A 100 -9.32 15.26 -13.84
CA PRO A 100 -9.31 16.42 -12.96
C PRO A 100 -10.43 17.43 -13.30
N TYR A 101 -11.17 17.85 -12.27
CA TYR A 101 -12.17 18.92 -12.31
C TYR A 101 -11.81 20.02 -11.31
N SER A 102 -11.77 21.28 -11.74
CA SER A 102 -11.29 22.41 -10.91
C SER A 102 -12.37 23.44 -10.60
N PHE A 103 -12.43 23.82 -9.32
CA PHE A 103 -13.49 24.64 -8.72
C PHE A 103 -12.90 25.96 -8.14
N PRO A 104 -12.95 27.08 -8.87
CA PRO A 104 -12.17 28.27 -8.53
C PRO A 104 -12.73 29.16 -7.41
N ASN A 105 -13.94 28.88 -6.89
CA ASN A 105 -14.65 29.76 -5.94
C ASN A 105 -15.31 29.00 -4.77
N ALA A 106 -14.88 27.78 -4.47
CA ALA A 106 -15.59 26.86 -3.58
C ALA A 106 -14.89 26.60 -2.22
N VAL A 107 -13.92 27.45 -1.83
CA VAL A 107 -13.09 27.22 -0.63
C VAL A 107 -13.35 28.26 0.45
N TYR A 108 -13.55 27.79 1.68
CA TYR A 108 -13.55 28.59 2.91
C TYR A 108 -12.40 28.12 3.83
N ALA A 109 -11.90 28.98 4.71
CA ALA A 109 -10.87 28.63 5.69
C ALA A 109 -11.27 29.09 7.09
N PHE A 110 -10.95 28.27 8.10
CA PHE A 110 -11.29 28.51 9.50
C PHE A 110 -10.31 27.86 10.48
N GLN A 111 -10.30 28.33 11.72
CA GLN A 111 -9.58 27.70 12.83
C GLN A 111 -10.52 26.81 13.65
N MET A 112 -10.02 25.67 14.14
CA MET A 112 -10.87 24.64 14.78
C MET A 112 -11.56 25.11 16.07
N GLU A 113 -11.02 26.14 16.73
CA GLU A 113 -11.58 26.74 17.95
C GLU A 113 -12.76 27.71 17.66
N GLU A 114 -12.97 28.11 16.41
CA GLU A 114 -13.95 29.15 16.03
C GLU A 114 -15.37 28.60 15.79
N LEU A 115 -15.49 27.33 15.42
CA LEU A 115 -16.80 26.65 15.21
C LEU A 115 -17.56 26.32 16.51
N ALA A 116 -16.98 26.61 17.68
CA ALA A 116 -17.55 26.24 18.98
C ALA A 116 -18.66 27.19 19.49
N GLY A 117 -19.08 28.20 18.73
CA GLY A 117 -20.05 29.17 19.26
C GLY A 117 -20.60 30.24 18.31
N GLU A 118 -21.33 29.85 17.25
CA GLU A 118 -22.29 30.77 16.63
C GLU A 118 -23.56 30.06 16.12
N SER A 119 -24.60 30.04 16.95
CA SER A 119 -25.98 29.72 16.55
C SER A 119 -26.84 30.97 16.69
N SER A 120 -27.47 31.42 15.60
CA SER A 120 -28.31 32.62 15.59
C SER A 120 -29.61 32.41 14.82
N GLU A 121 -30.74 32.69 15.48
CA GLU A 121 -32.09 32.58 14.94
C GLU A 121 -32.44 33.71 13.95
N PRO A 122 -33.26 33.45 12.92
CA PRO A 122 -33.94 34.49 12.15
C PRO A 122 -35.34 34.78 12.71
N GLY A 123 -35.44 35.70 13.68
CA GLY A 123 -36.70 36.35 14.07
C GLY A 123 -37.25 37.26 12.95
N GLY A 124 -38.57 37.48 12.91
CA GLY A 124 -39.25 38.05 11.74
C GLY A 124 -39.85 39.48 11.86
N ASP A 125 -40.26 39.96 10.68
CA ASP A 125 -41.17 41.09 10.35
C ASP A 125 -40.71 42.56 10.45
N GLY A 126 -41.14 43.34 9.43
CA GLY A 126 -41.60 44.72 9.61
C GLY A 126 -40.68 45.89 9.23
N THR A 127 -40.69 46.36 7.97
CA THR A 127 -41.47 47.59 7.56
C THR A 127 -41.23 48.10 6.12
N GLU A 128 -42.34 48.56 5.52
CA GLU A 128 -42.58 49.49 4.39
C GLU A 128 -41.48 49.92 3.38
N THR A 129 -41.87 49.94 2.09
CA THR A 129 -42.17 51.21 1.38
C THR A 129 -43.03 51.01 0.11
N VAL A 130 -43.70 52.06 -0.37
CA VAL A 130 -44.74 52.05 -1.42
C VAL A 130 -44.31 52.93 -2.62
N PRO A 131 -44.77 52.66 -3.87
CA PRO A 131 -45.53 53.72 -4.59
C PRO A 131 -46.66 53.24 -5.55
N ASP A 132 -47.90 53.49 -5.13
CA ASP A 132 -49.01 54.20 -5.82
C ASP A 132 -49.06 54.38 -7.36
N VAL A 133 -50.21 54.03 -8.01
CA VAL A 133 -50.78 54.62 -9.26
C VAL A 133 -52.33 54.43 -9.39
N ASP A 134 -53.10 55.53 -9.32
CA ASP A 134 -54.20 56.02 -10.23
C ASP A 134 -55.04 55.01 -11.11
N ILE A 135 -56.40 55.00 -11.27
CA ILE A 135 -57.59 55.65 -10.61
C ILE A 135 -58.85 54.68 -10.68
N PRO A 136 -60.14 54.93 -11.15
CA PRO A 136 -61.32 54.11 -10.75
C PRO A 136 -62.22 53.54 -11.90
N VAL A 137 -63.42 53.01 -11.57
CA VAL A 137 -64.75 53.41 -12.14
C VAL A 137 -65.93 52.81 -11.31
N GLU A 138 -67.12 53.40 -11.44
CA GLU A 138 -68.31 53.37 -10.54
C GLU A 138 -69.21 52.09 -10.49
N PRO A 139 -70.10 51.97 -9.46
CA PRO A 139 -70.99 50.82 -9.21
C PRO A 139 -72.40 50.96 -9.86
N PRO A 140 -73.37 50.07 -9.51
CA PRO A 140 -74.46 50.57 -8.64
C PRO A 140 -75.00 49.59 -7.57
N LEU A 141 -75.85 50.11 -6.67
CA LEU A 141 -76.54 49.39 -5.58
C LEU A 141 -77.71 48.51 -6.05
N VAL A 142 -78.22 47.64 -5.16
CA VAL A 142 -79.65 47.59 -4.72
C VAL A 142 -79.85 46.60 -3.54
N GLU A 143 -80.56 47.04 -2.49
CA GLU A 143 -81.03 46.29 -1.30
C GLU A 143 -82.46 45.71 -1.55
N PRO A 144 -83.14 44.95 -0.64
CA PRO A 144 -82.84 44.62 0.77
C PRO A 144 -83.04 43.14 1.20
N GLU A 145 -82.86 42.87 2.50
CA GLU A 145 -83.14 41.59 3.18
C GLU A 145 -84.65 41.24 3.28
N PRO A 146 -84.98 40.01 3.75
CA PRO A 146 -85.41 39.92 5.15
C PRO A 146 -84.82 38.74 5.97
N SER A 147 -84.90 38.89 7.29
CA SER A 147 -84.41 38.02 8.38
C SER A 147 -85.58 37.53 9.26
N PRO A 148 -85.47 36.52 10.17
CA PRO A 148 -84.51 35.40 10.30
C PRO A 148 -85.20 34.02 10.49
N GLU A 149 -84.42 32.92 10.53
CA GLU A 149 -84.76 31.70 11.30
C GLU A 149 -83.52 31.20 12.07
N GLU A 150 -83.70 30.75 13.32
CA GLU A 150 -82.62 30.22 14.17
C GLU A 150 -82.42 28.71 13.96
N PRO A 151 -81.22 28.22 13.60
CA PRO A 151 -80.90 26.80 13.67
C PRO A 151 -80.60 26.41 15.13
N VAL A 152 -81.38 25.48 15.67
CA VAL A 152 -81.09 24.87 16.98
C VAL A 152 -79.79 24.07 16.88
N THR A 153 -78.75 24.49 17.58
CA THR A 153 -77.53 23.70 17.78
C THR A 153 -77.81 22.57 18.76
N GLU A 154 -77.92 21.33 18.27
CA GLU A 154 -77.66 20.17 19.12
C GLU A 154 -76.17 20.15 19.48
N GLU A 155 -75.87 20.22 20.77
CA GLU A 155 -74.52 20.04 21.29
C GLU A 155 -74.14 18.57 21.17
N VAL A 156 -73.59 18.19 20.02
CA VAL A 156 -73.00 16.87 19.79
C VAL A 156 -71.74 16.76 20.65
N ALA A 157 -71.92 16.26 21.88
CA ALA A 157 -70.82 15.91 22.76
C ALA A 157 -69.85 14.98 22.02
N ALA A 158 -68.63 15.45 21.79
CA ALA A 158 -67.60 14.65 21.14
C ALA A 158 -67.37 13.37 21.95
N PRO A 159 -67.09 12.21 21.31
CA PRO A 159 -66.75 11.00 22.04
C PRO A 159 -65.48 11.26 22.84
N SER A 160 -65.59 11.24 24.16
CA SER A 160 -64.45 11.37 25.07
C SER A 160 -63.45 10.26 24.76
N ALA A 161 -62.35 10.60 24.08
CA ALA A 161 -61.28 9.66 23.82
C ALA A 161 -60.63 9.27 25.16
N SER A 162 -60.53 7.97 25.44
CA SER A 162 -59.72 7.50 26.57
C SER A 162 -58.25 7.85 26.32
N PRO A 163 -57.49 8.25 27.35
CA PRO A 163 -56.05 8.39 27.23
C PRO A 163 -55.39 7.04 26.94
N ALA A 164 -54.31 7.05 26.17
CA ALA A 164 -53.44 5.91 25.94
C ALA A 164 -51.99 6.36 25.84
N VAL A 165 -51.08 5.57 26.42
CA VAL A 165 -49.64 5.87 26.47
C VAL A 165 -48.84 4.75 25.80
N ALA A 166 -47.83 5.13 25.03
CA ALA A 166 -46.70 4.28 24.70
C ALA A 166 -45.43 4.83 25.37
N ILE A 167 -44.50 3.94 25.72
CA ILE A 167 -43.17 4.31 26.22
C ILE A 167 -42.10 3.52 25.46
N ASP A 168 -40.99 4.19 25.17
CA ASP A 168 -39.80 3.62 24.54
C ASP A 168 -38.55 4.15 25.24
N GLN A 169 -37.48 3.36 25.31
CA GLN A 169 -36.26 3.73 26.04
C GLN A 169 -35.01 3.36 25.24
N SER A 170 -34.06 4.29 25.18
CA SER A 170 -32.78 4.14 24.49
C SER A 170 -31.60 4.57 25.35
N VAL A 171 -30.43 4.00 25.04
CA VAL A 171 -29.12 4.51 25.49
C VAL A 171 -28.47 5.15 24.28
N LEU A 172 -27.99 6.38 24.41
CA LEU A 172 -27.47 7.18 23.32
C LEU A 172 -26.00 7.54 23.59
N GLY A 173 -25.14 7.32 22.59
CA GLY A 173 -23.85 7.97 22.47
C GLY A 173 -23.96 9.24 21.62
N ALA A 174 -22.82 9.83 21.26
CA ALA A 174 -22.78 11.06 20.47
C ALA A 174 -23.54 10.96 19.12
N ASP A 175 -23.41 9.83 18.43
CA ASP A 175 -24.00 9.59 17.11
C ASP A 175 -25.40 8.96 17.14
N GLY A 176 -26.00 8.81 18.33
CA GLY A 176 -27.34 8.22 18.51
C GLY A 176 -27.34 6.89 19.28
N PRO A 177 -28.33 5.99 19.04
CA PRO A 177 -28.51 4.77 19.84
C PRO A 177 -27.32 3.80 19.78
N ILE A 178 -26.93 3.28 20.95
CA ILE A 178 -25.81 2.35 21.11
C ILE A 178 -26.21 1.09 21.88
N GLU A 179 -25.66 -0.05 21.47
CA GLU A 179 -25.81 -1.33 22.18
C GLU A 179 -24.61 -1.64 23.11
N ARG A 180 -23.48 -0.94 22.92
CA ARG A 180 -22.20 -1.21 23.59
C ARG A 180 -21.39 0.07 23.83
N MET A 181 -20.59 0.12 24.90
CA MET A 181 -19.73 1.25 25.31
C MET A 181 -18.49 0.79 26.08
N LEU A 182 -17.47 1.65 26.19
CA LEU A 182 -16.29 1.42 27.03
C LEU A 182 -16.56 1.87 28.48
N GLY A 183 -15.78 1.36 29.44
CA GLY A 183 -15.78 1.88 30.81
C GLY A 183 -15.36 3.35 30.87
N GLY A 184 -16.11 4.18 31.60
CA GLY A 184 -15.90 5.62 31.68
C GLY A 184 -16.51 6.46 30.53
N ASP A 185 -17.12 5.84 29.51
CA ASP A 185 -17.83 6.58 28.46
C ASP A 185 -19.02 7.38 29.02
N LEU A 186 -19.30 8.55 28.42
CA LEU A 186 -20.46 9.38 28.72
C LEU A 186 -21.62 9.01 27.80
N VAL A 187 -22.77 8.61 28.37
CA VAL A 187 -23.95 8.20 27.62
C VAL A 187 -25.24 8.78 28.20
N THR A 188 -26.17 9.14 27.32
CA THR A 188 -27.50 9.67 27.68
C THR A 188 -28.51 8.53 27.72
N TYR A 189 -29.16 8.32 28.87
CA TYR A 189 -30.36 7.49 28.95
C TYR A 189 -31.58 8.34 28.61
N ARG A 190 -32.41 7.90 27.66
CA ARG A 190 -33.60 8.61 27.20
C ARG A 190 -34.84 7.73 27.27
N LEU A 191 -35.87 8.21 27.97
CA LEU A 191 -37.25 7.73 27.91
C LEU A 191 -38.07 8.65 27.00
N VAL A 192 -38.81 8.07 26.06
CA VAL A 192 -39.84 8.75 25.26
C VAL A 192 -41.22 8.28 25.74
N ILE A 193 -42.13 9.22 25.97
CA ILE A 193 -43.51 8.99 26.42
C ILE A 193 -44.46 9.62 25.40
N ASP A 194 -45.18 8.79 24.63
CA ASP A 194 -46.16 9.23 23.65
C ASP A 194 -47.59 9.11 24.21
N VAL A 195 -48.22 10.25 24.46
CA VAL A 195 -49.60 10.34 24.98
C VAL A 195 -50.58 10.62 23.85
N THR A 196 -51.64 9.82 23.76
CA THR A 196 -52.68 9.91 22.73
C THR A 196 -54.10 9.88 23.30
N GLY A 197 -55.08 10.35 22.52
CA GLY A 197 -56.49 10.40 22.91
C GLY A 197 -56.83 11.62 23.77
N ALA A 198 -56.34 11.66 25.01
CA ALA A 198 -56.56 12.73 25.96
C ALA A 198 -55.33 12.96 26.88
N PRO A 199 -55.17 14.15 27.48
CA PRO A 199 -54.17 14.38 28.52
C PRO A 199 -54.37 13.45 29.73
N ILE A 200 -53.30 13.23 30.49
CA ILE A 200 -53.33 12.39 31.70
C ILE A 200 -52.95 13.25 32.91
N GLU A 201 -53.75 13.16 33.96
CA GLU A 201 -53.50 13.82 35.24
C GLU A 201 -52.75 12.88 36.19
N ASN A 202 -51.82 13.43 36.98
CA ASN A 202 -51.05 12.71 38.01
C ASN A 202 -50.32 11.44 37.50
N LEU A 203 -49.68 11.53 36.32
CA LEU A 203 -48.79 10.48 35.83
C LEU A 203 -47.51 10.49 36.69
N SER A 204 -47.20 9.37 37.35
CA SER A 204 -45.88 9.11 37.92
C SER A 204 -44.98 8.43 36.89
N VAL A 205 -43.71 8.82 36.90
CA VAL A 205 -42.62 8.15 36.20
C VAL A 205 -41.52 7.90 37.21
N THR A 206 -41.06 6.65 37.31
CA THR A 206 -40.03 6.24 38.27
C THR A 206 -38.90 5.53 37.54
N ASP A 207 -37.66 5.86 37.86
CA ASP A 207 -36.47 5.26 37.28
C ASP A 207 -35.53 4.76 38.38
N THR A 208 -34.99 3.55 38.18
CA THR A 208 -34.07 2.90 39.13
C THR A 208 -32.70 2.76 38.49
N VAL A 209 -31.87 3.79 38.64
CA VAL A 209 -30.50 3.83 38.11
C VAL A 209 -29.68 2.70 38.76
N PRO A 210 -29.06 1.80 37.97
CA PRO A 210 -28.11 0.82 38.48
C PRO A 210 -26.99 1.44 39.30
N GLU A 211 -26.64 0.83 40.45
CA GLU A 211 -25.54 1.27 41.34
C GLU A 211 -24.17 1.35 40.65
N ALA A 212 -24.04 0.76 39.46
CA ALA A 212 -22.85 0.83 38.61
C ALA A 212 -22.74 2.10 37.75
N LEU A 213 -23.84 2.83 37.49
CA LEU A 213 -23.82 4.06 36.70
C LEU A 213 -23.59 5.28 37.60
N THR A 214 -22.75 6.21 37.13
CA THR A 214 -22.58 7.51 37.80
C THR A 214 -23.34 8.59 37.03
N VAL A 215 -24.51 8.99 37.53
CA VAL A 215 -25.31 10.07 36.92
C VAL A 215 -24.58 11.40 36.99
N VAL A 216 -24.55 12.13 35.87
CA VAL A 216 -23.98 13.48 35.79
C VAL A 216 -24.89 14.45 36.53
N ALA A 217 -24.31 15.23 37.45
CA ALA A 217 -25.06 16.22 38.23
C ALA A 217 -25.74 17.25 37.30
N ASP A 218 -27.00 17.57 37.62
CA ASP A 218 -27.84 18.54 36.91
C ASP A 218 -28.09 18.25 35.40
N SER A 219 -27.81 17.02 34.92
CA SER A 219 -28.06 16.58 33.53
C SER A 219 -29.52 16.17 33.22
N VAL A 220 -30.40 16.17 34.22
CA VAL A 220 -31.80 15.71 34.06
C VAL A 220 -32.61 16.75 33.28
N GLU A 221 -32.95 16.43 32.04
CA GLU A 221 -33.76 17.25 31.15
C GLU A 221 -35.14 16.61 30.89
N VAL A 222 -36.18 17.44 30.82
CA VAL A 222 -37.54 17.02 30.46
C VAL A 222 -38.09 17.96 29.40
N LEU A 223 -38.33 17.42 28.21
CA LEU A 223 -38.81 18.14 27.02
C LEU A 223 -40.23 17.68 26.69
N GLY A 224 -41.20 18.58 26.69
CA GLY A 224 -42.60 18.27 26.38
C GLY A 224 -43.21 19.20 25.33
N PRO A 225 -44.45 18.96 24.89
CA PRO A 225 -45.17 19.84 23.98
C PRO A 225 -45.38 21.24 24.56
N GLU A 226 -45.61 22.25 23.72
CA GLU A 226 -45.89 23.61 24.19
C GLU A 226 -47.06 23.64 25.19
N GLY A 227 -46.87 24.33 26.31
CA GLY A 227 -47.84 24.38 27.41
C GLY A 227 -47.79 23.19 28.39
N SER A 228 -46.85 22.25 28.22
CA SER A 228 -46.57 21.22 29.23
C SER A 228 -46.16 21.83 30.58
N VAL A 229 -46.62 21.22 31.68
CA VAL A 229 -46.24 21.62 33.05
C VAL A 229 -45.02 20.82 33.46
N ALA A 230 -43.97 21.49 33.91
CA ALA A 230 -42.76 20.82 34.41
C ALA A 230 -43.10 19.83 35.55
N PRO A 231 -42.54 18.61 35.53
CA PRO A 231 -42.80 17.63 36.57
C PRO A 231 -42.26 18.08 37.93
N THR A 232 -42.89 17.59 39.00
CA THR A 232 -42.30 17.66 40.34
C THR A 232 -41.41 16.45 40.55
N THR A 233 -40.10 16.65 40.62
CA THR A 233 -39.13 15.64 41.02
C THR A 233 -39.14 15.47 42.54
N VAL A 234 -39.32 14.24 43.02
CA VAL A 234 -39.46 13.89 44.45
C VAL A 234 -38.20 13.21 44.99
N SER A 235 -37.44 12.51 44.14
CA SER A 235 -36.17 11.86 44.47
C SER A 235 -35.10 12.09 43.40
N GLY A 236 -33.82 11.93 43.80
CA GLY A 236 -32.64 11.99 42.95
C GLY A 236 -31.78 10.72 43.07
N PRO A 237 -30.62 10.62 42.40
CA PRO A 237 -29.89 9.37 42.25
C PRO A 237 -29.56 8.72 43.62
N PRO A 238 -29.74 7.39 43.75
CA PRO A 238 -29.85 6.40 42.68
C PRO A 238 -31.27 6.10 42.15
N ALA A 239 -32.31 6.82 42.59
CA ALA A 239 -33.68 6.58 42.09
C ALA A 239 -34.42 7.90 41.83
N PHE A 240 -34.92 8.08 40.62
CA PHE A 240 -35.69 9.27 40.26
C PHE A 240 -37.19 8.99 40.33
N ASP A 241 -37.91 9.90 40.97
CA ASP A 241 -39.37 9.89 41.05
C ASP A 241 -39.88 11.22 40.48
N TRP A 242 -40.52 11.20 39.31
CA TRP A 242 -41.19 12.37 38.73
C TRP A 242 -42.71 12.21 38.83
N THR A 243 -43.42 13.30 39.18
CA THR A 243 -44.88 13.36 39.09
C THR A 243 -45.29 14.52 38.19
N PHE A 244 -46.04 14.22 37.12
CA PHE A 244 -46.59 15.19 36.19
C PHE A 244 -48.03 15.53 36.59
N PRO A 245 -48.36 16.77 37.01
CA PRO A 245 -49.72 17.15 37.36
C PRO A 245 -50.69 16.98 36.18
N THR A 246 -50.22 17.32 34.97
CA THR A 246 -50.88 16.99 33.71
C THR A 246 -49.81 16.82 32.63
N ILE A 247 -49.82 15.69 31.92
CA ILE A 247 -49.05 15.48 30.70
C ILE A 247 -49.99 15.62 29.48
N PRO A 248 -49.68 16.52 28.52
CA PRO A 248 -50.55 16.76 27.37
C PRO A 248 -50.45 15.62 26.33
N VAL A 249 -51.38 15.62 25.36
CA VAL A 249 -51.29 14.76 24.16
C VAL A 249 -50.09 15.19 23.32
N GLY A 250 -49.30 14.23 22.86
CA GLY A 250 -48.04 14.42 22.16
C GLY A 250 -46.88 13.66 22.82
N THR A 251 -45.68 13.90 22.32
CA THR A 251 -44.44 13.27 22.80
C THR A 251 -43.83 14.09 23.93
N THR A 252 -43.48 13.43 25.04
CA THR A 252 -42.66 14.00 26.12
C THR A 252 -41.43 13.12 26.32
N THR A 253 -40.25 13.73 26.40
CA THR A 253 -38.97 13.05 26.58
C THR A 253 -38.40 13.38 27.96
N ILE A 254 -37.91 12.36 28.67
CA ILE A 254 -37.07 12.51 29.87
C ILE A 254 -35.69 11.96 29.51
N GLN A 255 -34.62 12.69 29.81
CA GLN A 255 -33.27 12.20 29.61
C GLN A 255 -32.30 12.65 30.71
N PHE A 256 -31.25 11.87 30.93
CA PHE A 256 -30.15 12.21 31.83
C PHE A 256 -28.85 11.52 31.38
N ASP A 257 -27.71 12.12 31.71
CA ASP A 257 -26.41 11.60 31.33
C ASP A 257 -25.78 10.77 32.45
N THR A 258 -25.00 9.76 32.06
CA THR A 258 -24.28 8.88 32.98
C THR A 258 -22.89 8.57 32.46
N PHE A 259 -21.94 8.38 33.38
CA PHE A 259 -20.69 7.70 33.09
C PHE A 259 -20.83 6.20 33.27
N ALA A 260 -20.35 5.44 32.30
CA ALA A 260 -20.26 3.98 32.32
C ALA A 260 -19.31 3.49 33.43
N PRO A 261 -19.59 2.35 34.10
CA PRO A 261 -18.70 1.78 35.11
C PRO A 261 -17.33 1.38 34.52
N ASP A 262 -16.27 1.55 35.31
CA ASP A 262 -15.01 0.85 35.09
C ASP A 262 -15.23 -0.67 35.29
N VAL A 263 -15.12 -1.46 34.21
CA VAL A 263 -15.30 -2.91 34.24
C VAL A 263 -14.00 -3.64 33.85
N THR A 264 -13.77 -4.81 34.45
CA THR A 264 -12.63 -5.69 34.12
C THR A 264 -13.02 -6.86 33.21
N SER A 265 -14.26 -6.86 32.70
CA SER A 265 -14.83 -7.86 31.80
C SER A 265 -16.15 -7.33 31.23
N GLU A 266 -16.56 -7.84 30.06
CA GLU A 266 -17.86 -7.50 29.47
C GLU A 266 -19.02 -7.68 30.46
N THR A 267 -19.83 -6.63 30.62
CA THR A 267 -20.90 -6.52 31.62
C THR A 267 -22.12 -5.81 31.02
N VAL A 268 -23.31 -6.42 31.11
CA VAL A 268 -24.56 -5.77 30.67
C VAL A 268 -25.12 -4.90 31.80
N VAL A 269 -25.47 -3.66 31.48
CA VAL A 269 -26.16 -2.72 32.37
C VAL A 269 -27.58 -2.51 31.83
N THR A 270 -28.58 -2.76 32.69
CA THR A 270 -30.01 -2.58 32.39
C THR A 270 -30.54 -1.41 33.21
N ASN A 271 -31.05 -0.36 32.56
CA ASN A 271 -31.76 0.73 33.22
C ASN A 271 -33.26 0.62 32.97
N THR A 272 -34.09 0.79 33.99
CA THR A 272 -35.54 0.52 33.95
C THR A 272 -36.36 1.75 34.35
N PHE A 273 -37.11 2.30 33.39
CA PHE A 273 -38.18 3.27 33.67
C PHE A 273 -39.54 2.55 33.81
N CYS A 274 -40.36 2.99 34.75
CA CYS A 274 -41.75 2.59 34.92
C CYS A 274 -42.68 3.80 34.98
N ILE A 275 -43.92 3.65 34.51
CA ILE A 275 -44.99 4.65 34.59
C ILE A 275 -46.21 4.12 35.35
N GLY A 276 -46.97 5.00 35.98
CA GLY A 276 -48.24 4.68 36.63
C GLY A 276 -49.14 5.90 36.86
N VAL A 277 -50.41 5.66 37.17
CA VAL A 277 -51.40 6.71 37.51
C VAL A 277 -52.16 6.26 38.76
N GLU A 278 -52.35 7.17 39.74
CA GLU A 278 -52.89 6.83 41.07
C GLU A 278 -54.32 6.23 41.03
N ASP A 279 -55.14 6.61 40.04
CA ASP A 279 -56.53 6.14 39.87
C ASP A 279 -56.66 5.02 38.81
N GLU A 280 -55.56 4.34 38.47
CA GLU A 280 -55.46 3.20 37.53
C GLU A 280 -56.05 3.42 36.11
N THR A 281 -56.31 4.67 35.71
CA THR A 281 -56.93 5.04 34.42
C THR A 281 -56.06 4.70 33.20
N VAL A 282 -54.75 4.59 33.40
CA VAL A 282 -53.78 4.04 32.46
C VAL A 282 -53.06 2.87 33.15
N PRO A 283 -52.93 1.69 32.52
CA PRO A 283 -52.20 0.58 33.10
C PRO A 283 -50.73 0.93 33.37
N ALA A 284 -50.21 0.54 34.53
CA ALA A 284 -48.79 0.66 34.81
C ALA A 284 -47.97 -0.18 33.82
N ALA A 285 -46.88 0.40 33.32
CA ALA A 285 -46.00 -0.20 32.33
C ALA A 285 -44.53 0.13 32.66
N CYS A 286 -43.61 -0.76 32.30
CA CYS A 286 -42.18 -0.51 32.41
C CYS A 286 -41.50 -0.82 31.07
N THR A 287 -40.38 -0.14 30.84
CA THR A 287 -39.47 -0.37 29.71
C THR A 287 -38.04 -0.48 30.25
N GLU A 288 -37.17 -1.12 29.47
CA GLU A 288 -35.78 -1.42 29.86
C GLU A 288 -34.85 -1.18 28.67
N ALA A 289 -33.81 -0.36 28.87
CA ALA A 289 -32.71 -0.25 27.93
C ALA A 289 -31.48 -1.01 28.47
N ASN A 290 -30.92 -1.87 27.62
CA ASN A 290 -29.76 -2.70 27.93
C ASN A 290 -28.57 -2.22 27.09
N VAL A 291 -27.42 -2.02 27.73
CA VAL A 291 -26.16 -1.65 27.07
C VAL A 291 -25.01 -2.50 27.61
N THR A 292 -24.09 -2.87 26.74
CA THR A 292 -22.96 -3.76 27.08
C THR A 292 -21.70 -2.94 27.30
N VAL A 293 -21.22 -2.88 28.55
CA VAL A 293 -19.97 -2.20 28.90
C VAL A 293 -18.81 -3.16 28.75
N VAL A 294 -17.75 -2.75 28.05
CA VAL A 294 -16.49 -3.48 27.93
C VAL A 294 -15.34 -2.67 28.55
N PRO A 295 -14.23 -3.31 28.96
CA PRO A 295 -13.08 -2.61 29.53
C PRO A 295 -12.52 -1.54 28.59
N ASN A 296 -12.10 -0.41 29.17
CA ASN A 296 -11.42 0.67 28.44
C ASN A 296 -9.92 0.35 28.25
N GLU A 297 -9.66 -0.80 27.63
CA GLU A 297 -8.33 -1.30 27.26
C GLU A 297 -7.99 -0.81 25.85
N THR A 298 -6.78 -0.27 25.64
CA THR A 298 -6.39 0.24 24.31
C THR A 298 -6.24 -0.88 23.28
N ILE A 299 -6.64 -0.60 22.04
CA ILE A 299 -6.44 -1.49 20.88
C ILE A 299 -5.44 -0.81 19.93
N GLY A 300 -4.47 -1.56 19.41
CA GLY A 300 -3.38 -1.01 18.60
C GLY A 300 -2.73 -2.06 17.71
N LEU A 301 -2.50 -1.70 16.44
CA LEU A 301 -1.91 -2.57 15.42
C LEU A 301 -0.91 -1.75 14.61
N GLU A 302 0.33 -2.21 14.53
CA GLU A 302 1.35 -1.68 13.63
C GLU A 302 1.78 -2.78 12.65
N VAL A 303 1.99 -2.42 11.39
CA VAL A 303 2.54 -3.34 10.37
C VAL A 303 3.71 -2.69 9.66
N GLY A 304 4.67 -3.52 9.26
CA GLY A 304 5.86 -3.09 8.56
C GLY A 304 6.17 -3.97 7.36
N LYS A 305 6.59 -3.37 6.26
CA LYS A 305 7.13 -4.04 5.09
C LYS A 305 8.43 -3.39 4.64
N GLU A 306 9.49 -4.19 4.56
CA GLU A 306 10.81 -3.72 4.12
C GLU A 306 11.39 -4.67 3.05
N ALA A 307 11.86 -4.12 1.94
CA ALA A 307 12.65 -4.85 0.95
C ALA A 307 14.13 -4.82 1.37
N ASN A 308 14.65 -5.95 1.90
CA ASN A 308 16.00 -6.06 2.46
C ASN A 308 17.10 -6.14 1.36
N ILE A 309 17.11 -5.22 0.39
CA ILE A 309 18.08 -5.22 -0.72
C ILE A 309 18.35 -3.81 -1.28
N ASP A 310 19.62 -3.43 -1.41
CA ASP A 310 20.03 -2.12 -1.95
C ASP A 310 19.61 -1.90 -3.41
N GLN A 311 19.63 -2.97 -4.22
CA GLN A 311 19.34 -2.93 -5.66
C GLN A 311 18.68 -4.24 -6.12
N ALA A 312 17.42 -4.18 -6.56
CA ALA A 312 16.75 -5.30 -7.21
C ALA A 312 17.08 -5.39 -8.71
N VAL A 313 17.07 -6.60 -9.26
CA VAL A 313 17.46 -6.89 -10.65
C VAL A 313 16.61 -7.98 -11.30
N VAL A 314 16.32 -7.80 -12.59
CA VAL A 314 15.66 -8.79 -13.47
C VAL A 314 16.33 -10.16 -13.35
N GLY A 315 15.54 -11.22 -13.12
CA GLY A 315 16.02 -12.58 -12.84
C GLY A 315 16.52 -12.85 -11.42
N GLY A 316 16.52 -11.85 -10.53
CA GLY A 316 16.93 -11.94 -9.13
C GLY A 316 15.77 -12.20 -8.16
N MET A 317 16.04 -12.04 -6.86
CA MET A 317 15.02 -12.13 -5.82
C MET A 317 15.01 -10.88 -4.94
N ILE A 318 13.82 -10.49 -4.45
CA ILE A 318 13.65 -9.46 -3.42
C ILE A 318 13.24 -10.16 -2.11
N PRO A 319 14.09 -10.14 -1.06
CA PRO A 319 13.72 -10.61 0.27
C PRO A 319 12.90 -9.53 0.99
N TYR A 320 11.58 -9.69 1.05
CA TYR A 320 10.70 -8.81 1.82
C TYR A 320 10.56 -9.31 3.25
N THR A 321 10.82 -8.47 4.25
CA THR A 321 10.44 -8.73 5.64
C THR A 321 9.08 -8.10 5.91
N PHE A 322 8.17 -8.90 6.45
CA PHE A 322 6.85 -8.50 6.91
C PHE A 322 6.81 -8.54 8.43
N VAL A 323 6.20 -7.53 9.04
CA VAL A 323 6.04 -7.36 10.49
C VAL A 323 4.56 -7.14 10.80
N ILE A 324 4.08 -7.74 11.89
CA ILE A 324 2.81 -7.38 12.55
C ILE A 324 3.10 -7.24 14.05
N GLU A 325 2.70 -6.14 14.67
CA GLU A 325 2.85 -5.87 16.10
C GLU A 325 1.54 -5.39 16.71
N ASN A 326 1.15 -5.98 17.85
CA ASN A 326 0.03 -5.51 18.64
C ASN A 326 0.55 -4.47 19.65
N THR A 327 0.28 -3.20 19.36
CA THR A 327 0.71 -2.05 20.17
C THR A 327 -0.29 -1.67 21.27
N GLY A 328 -1.42 -2.39 21.37
CA GLY A 328 -2.44 -2.20 22.40
C GLY A 328 -2.32 -3.16 23.60
N GLU A 329 -3.33 -3.10 24.46
CA GLU A 329 -3.47 -3.89 25.70
C GLU A 329 -4.35 -5.13 25.53
N THR A 330 -5.21 -5.17 24.51
CA THR A 330 -6.07 -6.31 24.18
C THR A 330 -5.40 -7.28 23.19
N ALA A 331 -5.55 -8.59 23.39
CA ALA A 331 -5.13 -9.59 22.38
C ALA A 331 -5.96 -9.50 21.10
N LEU A 332 -5.32 -9.68 19.94
CA LEU A 332 -5.89 -9.48 18.61
C LEU A 332 -6.02 -10.80 17.82
N THR A 333 -7.22 -11.10 17.36
CA THR A 333 -7.47 -12.13 16.34
C THR A 333 -7.28 -11.50 14.96
N ILE A 334 -6.30 -11.97 14.19
CA ILE A 334 -6.08 -11.52 12.81
C ILE A 334 -7.22 -12.02 11.90
N THR A 335 -7.93 -11.09 11.25
CA THR A 335 -9.10 -11.38 10.40
C THR A 335 -8.76 -11.37 8.91
N SER A 336 -7.80 -10.54 8.48
CA SER A 336 -7.21 -10.63 7.13
C SER A 336 -5.70 -10.34 7.14
N ILE A 337 -5.01 -10.92 6.16
CA ILE A 337 -3.65 -10.60 5.76
C ILE A 337 -3.64 -10.57 4.23
N GLU A 338 -3.35 -9.41 3.66
CA GLU A 338 -3.37 -9.13 2.22
C GLU A 338 -2.07 -8.43 1.79
N ASP A 339 -1.66 -8.65 0.55
CA ASP A 339 -0.47 -8.01 -0.04
C ASP A 339 -0.74 -7.73 -1.51
N GLU A 340 -1.19 -6.52 -1.83
CA GLU A 340 -1.65 -6.15 -3.16
C GLU A 340 -0.52 -5.50 -3.96
N PHE A 341 -0.28 -5.99 -5.18
CA PHE A 341 0.73 -5.45 -6.10
C PHE A 341 0.09 -4.40 -7.01
N PHE A 342 0.40 -3.13 -6.77
CA PHE A 342 -0.12 -2.00 -7.55
C PHE A 342 0.81 -1.60 -8.71
N SER A 343 2.10 -1.97 -8.67
CA SER A 343 3.01 -1.83 -9.81
C SER A 343 3.93 -3.05 -9.98
N GLY A 344 4.26 -3.35 -11.23
CA GLY A 344 5.13 -4.47 -11.64
C GLY A 344 4.41 -5.51 -12.50
N ASP A 345 5.03 -5.94 -13.60
CA ASP A 345 4.47 -6.95 -14.53
C ASP A 345 4.82 -8.38 -14.08
N ILE A 346 4.26 -8.78 -12.94
CA ILE A 346 4.44 -10.11 -12.35
C ILE A 346 3.22 -10.98 -12.64
N ASP A 347 3.43 -12.22 -13.11
CA ASP A 347 2.37 -13.19 -13.32
C ASP A 347 1.52 -13.38 -12.05
N ALA A 348 0.19 -13.24 -12.20
CA ALA A 348 -0.75 -13.24 -11.06
C ALA A 348 -0.66 -14.53 -10.21
N LYS A 349 -0.33 -15.68 -10.79
CA LYS A 349 -0.17 -16.92 -10.05
C LYS A 349 1.13 -16.96 -9.25
N ALA A 350 2.18 -16.25 -9.70
CA ALA A 350 3.38 -16.04 -8.90
C ALA A 350 3.09 -15.12 -7.70
N VAL A 351 2.28 -14.06 -7.89
CA VAL A 351 1.77 -13.21 -6.81
C VAL A 351 0.91 -14.02 -5.82
N ASP A 352 -0.07 -14.79 -6.29
CA ASP A 352 -0.89 -15.69 -5.44
C ASP A 352 -0.02 -16.61 -4.57
N THR A 353 1.04 -17.18 -5.17
CA THR A 353 1.95 -18.12 -4.50
C THR A 353 2.82 -17.41 -3.44
N PHE A 354 3.27 -16.19 -3.73
CA PHE A 354 4.01 -15.36 -2.78
C PHE A 354 3.12 -14.94 -1.61
N ASN A 355 1.94 -14.39 -1.90
CA ASN A 355 0.95 -13.94 -0.91
C ASN A 355 0.45 -15.08 -0.02
N ALA A 356 0.30 -16.29 -0.58
CA ALA A 356 0.01 -17.49 0.21
C ALA A 356 1.14 -17.82 1.20
N ASN A 357 2.41 -17.70 0.80
CA ASN A 357 3.54 -17.99 1.70
C ASN A 357 3.72 -16.93 2.79
N VAL A 358 3.45 -15.65 2.49
CA VAL A 358 3.39 -14.55 3.48
C VAL A 358 2.35 -14.88 4.55
N ARG A 359 1.11 -15.15 4.13
CA ARG A 359 -0.02 -15.45 5.03
C ARG A 359 0.19 -16.73 5.85
N GLU A 360 0.62 -17.82 5.21
CA GLU A 360 0.90 -19.10 5.88
C GLU A 360 1.92 -18.93 7.02
N ARG A 361 2.98 -18.15 6.78
CA ARG A 361 4.07 -17.98 7.73
C ARG A 361 3.74 -17.00 8.86
N LEU A 362 3.00 -15.93 8.57
CA LEU A 362 2.57 -14.99 9.61
C LEU A 362 1.52 -15.62 10.52
N LEU A 363 0.50 -16.30 9.98
CA LEU A 363 -0.48 -17.03 10.79
C LEU A 363 0.15 -18.17 11.61
N ALA A 364 1.17 -18.85 11.08
CA ALA A 364 1.92 -19.86 11.83
C ALA A 364 2.83 -19.30 12.94
N LEU A 365 3.07 -17.98 12.97
CA LEU A 365 3.77 -17.29 14.06
C LEU A 365 2.80 -16.74 15.10
N VAL A 366 1.64 -16.23 14.68
CA VAL A 366 0.54 -15.78 15.55
C VAL A 366 -0.10 -16.95 16.32
N GLY A 367 -0.33 -18.08 15.65
CA GLY A 367 -0.92 -19.27 16.28
C GLY A 367 -2.41 -19.14 16.61
N ASP A 368 -2.91 -20.09 17.41
CA ASP A 368 -4.33 -20.23 17.74
C ASP A 368 -4.81 -19.25 18.84
N ASP A 369 -3.90 -18.70 19.65
CA ASP A 369 -4.22 -17.80 20.77
C ASP A 369 -4.38 -16.32 20.34
N GLY A 370 -4.08 -16.00 19.07
CA GLY A 370 -4.05 -14.62 18.56
C GLY A 370 -2.75 -13.88 18.88
N LEU A 371 -2.61 -12.65 18.37
CA LEU A 371 -1.45 -11.79 18.60
C LEU A 371 -1.63 -11.08 19.94
N LEU A 372 -0.85 -11.48 20.95
CA LEU A 372 -1.00 -11.00 22.32
C LEU A 372 -0.57 -9.54 22.47
N ALA A 373 -0.99 -8.88 23.56
CA ALA A 373 -0.64 -7.49 23.84
C ALA A 373 0.89 -7.30 23.92
N GLY A 374 1.44 -6.38 23.11
CA GLY A 374 2.88 -6.17 22.98
C GLY A 374 3.64 -7.27 22.22
N GLU A 375 2.94 -8.16 21.51
CA GLU A 375 3.57 -9.20 20.69
C GLU A 375 3.86 -8.72 19.27
N ARG A 376 5.04 -9.09 18.76
CA ARG A 376 5.54 -8.77 17.41
C ARG A 376 5.96 -10.05 16.69
N VAL A 377 5.38 -10.30 15.52
CA VAL A 377 5.74 -11.41 14.62
C VAL A 377 6.43 -10.89 13.37
N GLU A 378 7.41 -11.64 12.85
CA GLU A 378 8.23 -11.23 11.70
C GLU A 378 8.49 -12.41 10.73
N ALA A 379 8.32 -12.19 9.43
CA ALA A 379 8.57 -13.20 8.41
C ALA A 379 9.22 -12.63 7.13
N THR A 380 10.43 -13.09 6.79
CA THR A 380 11.09 -12.74 5.51
C THR A 380 10.73 -13.70 4.38
N VAL A 381 10.05 -13.25 3.32
CA VAL A 381 9.64 -14.02 2.14
C VAL A 381 10.34 -13.50 0.89
N ASN A 382 10.83 -14.41 0.03
CA ASN A 382 11.55 -14.05 -1.19
C ASN A 382 10.60 -14.01 -2.40
N LEU A 383 10.45 -12.86 -3.02
CA LEU A 383 9.80 -12.70 -4.33
C LEU A 383 10.83 -12.99 -5.44
N LEU A 384 10.49 -13.82 -6.42
CA LEU A 384 11.34 -14.09 -7.59
C LEU A 384 10.93 -13.19 -8.77
N ILE A 385 11.88 -12.43 -9.31
CA ILE A 385 11.67 -11.59 -10.50
C ILE A 385 11.93 -12.46 -11.74
N PRO A 386 11.01 -12.50 -12.74
CA PRO A 386 11.24 -13.24 -13.98
C PRO A 386 12.52 -12.78 -14.71
N THR A 387 13.18 -13.71 -15.42
CA THR A 387 14.41 -13.41 -16.20
C THR A 387 14.16 -12.62 -17.48
N ASP A 388 12.91 -12.58 -17.92
CA ASP A 388 12.37 -11.98 -19.13
C ASP A 388 11.46 -10.77 -18.84
N TYR A 389 11.42 -10.34 -17.58
CA TYR A 389 10.64 -9.19 -17.09
C TYR A 389 11.02 -7.88 -17.81
N ASP A 390 10.01 -7.18 -18.35
CA ASP A 390 10.21 -5.93 -19.09
C ASP A 390 10.19 -4.70 -18.16
N ARG A 391 11.36 -4.35 -17.63
CA ARG A 391 11.55 -3.10 -16.87
C ARG A 391 11.45 -1.81 -17.70
N THR A 392 11.16 -1.88 -19.00
CA THR A 392 10.91 -0.69 -19.83
C THR A 392 9.44 -0.31 -19.91
N SER A 393 8.53 -1.27 -19.67
CA SER A 393 7.11 -1.02 -19.41
C SER A 393 6.83 -0.83 -17.92
N ALA A 394 7.45 -1.64 -17.05
CA ALA A 394 7.23 -1.62 -15.60
C ALA A 394 8.56 -1.52 -14.82
N PRO A 395 9.15 -0.32 -14.63
CA PRO A 395 10.50 -0.12 -14.10
C PRO A 395 10.67 -0.43 -12.59
N GLU A 396 9.62 -0.85 -11.92
CA GLU A 396 9.54 -1.06 -10.47
C GLU A 396 8.57 -2.20 -10.12
N ILE A 397 8.63 -2.66 -8.88
CA ILE A 397 7.62 -3.50 -8.23
C ILE A 397 7.15 -2.75 -6.99
N GLY A 398 5.85 -2.47 -6.90
CA GLY A 398 5.21 -1.73 -5.81
C GLY A 398 4.05 -2.51 -5.22
N ASN A 399 4.04 -2.68 -3.90
CA ASN A 399 3.00 -3.42 -3.21
C ASN A 399 2.65 -2.84 -1.82
N VAL A 400 1.40 -3.04 -1.43
CA VAL A 400 0.81 -2.63 -0.14
C VAL A 400 0.40 -3.86 0.66
N PHE A 401 1.03 -4.02 1.82
CA PHE A 401 0.67 -5.03 2.79
C PHE A 401 -0.40 -4.48 3.73
N ARG A 402 -1.50 -5.22 3.90
CA ARG A 402 -2.64 -4.85 4.73
C ARG A 402 -2.92 -5.96 5.73
N VAL A 403 -3.18 -5.59 6.98
CA VAL A 403 -3.63 -6.53 8.02
C VAL A 403 -4.85 -5.93 8.70
N ALA A 404 -5.89 -6.74 8.84
CA ALA A 404 -7.05 -6.44 9.66
C ALA A 404 -7.11 -7.41 10.84
N ALA A 405 -7.55 -6.92 11.99
CA ALA A 405 -7.69 -7.67 13.22
C ALA A 405 -8.94 -7.26 14.00
N THR A 406 -9.32 -8.07 14.97
CA THR A 406 -10.38 -7.76 15.94
C THR A 406 -10.01 -8.27 17.33
N ASP A 407 -10.41 -7.56 18.39
CA ASP A 407 -10.18 -8.00 19.76
C ASP A 407 -11.30 -8.93 20.28
N ALA A 408 -11.16 -9.41 21.52
CA ALA A 408 -12.16 -10.25 22.18
C ALA A 408 -13.52 -9.54 22.38
N TYR A 409 -13.56 -8.21 22.27
CA TYR A 409 -14.78 -7.41 22.34
C TYR A 409 -15.34 -7.10 20.95
N GLY A 410 -14.77 -7.60 19.85
CA GLY A 410 -15.26 -7.35 18.50
C GLY A 410 -15.02 -5.92 17.99
N ARG A 411 -14.15 -5.14 18.64
CA ARG A 411 -13.62 -3.89 18.06
C ARG A 411 -12.70 -4.29 16.91
N VAL A 412 -12.75 -3.57 15.79
CA VAL A 412 -11.93 -3.83 14.61
C VAL A 412 -10.82 -2.80 14.47
N ILE A 413 -9.68 -3.22 13.95
CA ILE A 413 -8.54 -2.37 13.63
C ILE A 413 -7.83 -2.91 12.40
N ASP A 414 -7.36 -2.02 11.52
CA ASP A 414 -6.51 -2.37 10.39
C ASP A 414 -5.31 -1.43 10.30
N ALA A 415 -4.28 -1.89 9.58
CA ALA A 415 -3.06 -1.13 9.33
C ALA A 415 -2.45 -1.55 7.99
N GLU A 416 -1.74 -0.62 7.33
CA GLU A 416 -1.05 -0.87 6.06
C GLU A 416 0.43 -0.43 6.06
N SER A 417 1.23 -1.08 5.22
CA SER A 417 2.63 -0.70 4.96
C SER A 417 2.97 -0.91 3.49
N GLN A 418 3.52 0.11 2.84
CA GLN A 418 3.79 0.13 1.40
C GLN A 418 5.30 0.05 1.11
N GLN A 419 5.68 -0.68 0.07
CA GLN A 419 7.07 -0.76 -0.40
C GLN A 419 7.12 -0.73 -1.93
N ILE A 420 7.90 0.20 -2.48
CA ILE A 420 8.26 0.27 -3.91
C ILE A 420 9.73 -0.11 -4.06
N VAL A 421 10.07 -0.87 -5.10
CA VAL A 421 11.42 -1.37 -5.39
C VAL A 421 11.76 -1.18 -6.87
N LEU A 422 12.75 -0.34 -7.17
CA LEU A 422 13.21 -0.05 -8.54
C LEU A 422 14.02 -1.22 -9.14
N LEU A 423 13.72 -1.57 -10.39
CA LEU A 423 14.31 -2.72 -11.08
C LEU A 423 15.43 -2.34 -12.05
N ASN A 424 16.59 -2.95 -11.83
CA ASN A 424 17.75 -2.84 -12.68
C ASN A 424 17.97 -4.10 -13.52
N GLN A 425 19.00 -4.09 -14.37
CA GLN A 425 19.36 -5.21 -15.23
C GLN A 425 20.87 -5.25 -15.41
N ALA A 426 21.47 -6.40 -15.13
CA ALA A 426 22.92 -6.61 -15.23
C ALA A 426 23.37 -6.62 -16.71
N ASP A 427 24.19 -5.65 -17.12
CA ASP A 427 24.80 -5.68 -18.46
C ASP A 427 26.15 -4.96 -18.49
N PHE A 428 27.05 -5.49 -19.32
CA PHE A 428 28.39 -4.95 -19.54
C PHE A 428 28.85 -5.30 -20.95
N THR A 429 29.87 -4.61 -21.43
CA THR A 429 30.53 -4.92 -22.71
C THR A 429 31.97 -5.35 -22.48
N VAL A 430 32.47 -6.20 -23.38
CA VAL A 430 33.89 -6.59 -23.42
C VAL A 430 34.39 -6.43 -24.83
N THR A 431 35.43 -5.64 -25.02
CA THR A 431 36.22 -5.65 -26.26
C THR A 431 37.57 -6.33 -26.01
N LYS A 432 38.08 -7.01 -27.04
CA LYS A 432 39.32 -7.78 -26.96
C LYS A 432 40.13 -7.53 -28.22
N THR A 433 41.35 -7.04 -28.06
CA THR A 433 42.30 -6.85 -29.16
C THR A 433 43.56 -7.68 -28.95
N ALA A 434 44.30 -7.93 -30.02
CA ALA A 434 45.50 -8.75 -30.03
C ALA A 434 46.59 -8.07 -30.87
N ARG A 435 47.80 -7.93 -30.34
CA ARG A 435 48.94 -7.32 -31.05
C ARG A 435 50.22 -8.15 -30.87
N PRO A 436 50.94 -8.48 -31.95
CA PRO A 436 50.60 -8.25 -33.36
C PRO A 436 49.48 -9.19 -33.87
N GLU A 437 48.76 -8.76 -34.91
CA GLU A 437 47.70 -9.58 -35.56
C GLU A 437 48.26 -10.76 -36.37
N THR A 438 49.58 -10.89 -36.47
CA THR A 438 50.26 -12.00 -37.15
C THR A 438 51.55 -12.33 -36.40
N VAL A 439 51.74 -13.61 -36.05
CA VAL A 439 52.84 -14.10 -35.22
C VAL A 439 53.52 -15.34 -35.80
N HIS A 440 54.80 -15.51 -35.50
CA HIS A 440 55.54 -16.75 -35.66
C HIS A 440 55.30 -17.70 -34.46
N PRO A 441 55.53 -19.02 -34.64
CA PRO A 441 55.51 -19.98 -33.54
C PRO A 441 56.50 -19.58 -32.42
N GLY A 442 56.03 -19.51 -31.18
CA GLY A 442 56.82 -19.10 -30.01
C GLY A 442 56.94 -17.59 -29.78
N GLU A 443 56.29 -16.74 -30.59
CA GLU A 443 56.17 -15.31 -30.29
C GLU A 443 55.07 -15.01 -29.27
N ALA A 444 55.19 -13.84 -28.63
CA ALA A 444 54.22 -13.31 -27.70
C ALA A 444 53.17 -12.44 -28.40
N ILE A 445 51.91 -12.61 -28.01
CA ILE A 445 50.80 -11.72 -28.34
C ILE A 445 50.45 -10.95 -27.06
N ARG A 446 50.35 -9.62 -27.15
CA ARG A 446 49.69 -8.83 -26.11
C ARG A 446 48.20 -8.77 -26.42
N TYR A 447 47.41 -9.23 -25.47
CA TYR A 447 45.97 -9.04 -25.43
C TYR A 447 45.65 -7.83 -24.59
N THR A 448 44.79 -6.95 -25.11
CA THR A 448 44.20 -5.86 -24.35
C THR A 448 42.71 -6.13 -24.29
N TYR A 449 42.20 -6.37 -23.07
CA TYR A 449 40.78 -6.49 -22.76
C TYR A 449 40.30 -5.17 -22.18
N THR A 450 39.20 -4.64 -22.72
CA THR A 450 38.50 -3.47 -22.16
C THR A 450 37.10 -3.93 -21.76
N ILE A 451 36.77 -3.79 -20.48
CA ILE A 451 35.52 -4.24 -19.87
C ILE A 451 34.82 -3.00 -19.31
N THR A 452 33.61 -2.71 -19.79
CA THR A 452 32.88 -1.48 -19.44
C THR A 452 31.50 -1.85 -18.89
N ASN A 453 31.17 -1.43 -17.67
CA ASN A 453 29.85 -1.63 -17.09
C ASN A 453 28.83 -0.70 -17.78
N THR A 454 27.83 -1.29 -18.44
CA THR A 454 26.79 -0.56 -19.18
C THR A 454 25.44 -0.57 -18.47
N SER A 455 25.43 -0.91 -17.18
CA SER A 455 24.25 -0.97 -16.31
C SER A 455 24.33 -0.03 -15.11
N ASN A 456 23.19 0.18 -14.46
CA ASN A 456 23.05 1.07 -13.29
C ASN A 456 23.36 0.37 -11.95
N VAL A 457 23.94 -0.83 -11.99
CA VAL A 457 24.26 -1.67 -10.82
C VAL A 457 25.75 -2.00 -10.77
N THR A 458 26.30 -2.17 -9.58
CA THR A 458 27.72 -2.56 -9.41
C THR A 458 27.91 -4.03 -9.72
N LEU A 459 28.87 -4.35 -10.61
CA LEU A 459 29.11 -5.70 -11.11
C LEU A 459 30.37 -6.32 -10.50
N TYR A 460 30.23 -7.49 -9.88
CA TYR A 460 31.34 -8.21 -9.24
C TYR A 460 31.83 -9.35 -10.12
N PHE A 461 33.15 -9.49 -10.29
CA PHE A 461 33.73 -10.51 -11.15
C PHE A 461 33.67 -11.91 -10.51
N VAL A 462 33.05 -12.86 -11.21
CA VAL A 462 32.91 -14.25 -10.77
C VAL A 462 34.03 -15.10 -11.37
N ASP A 463 34.05 -15.20 -12.70
CA ASP A 463 34.95 -16.07 -13.43
C ASP A 463 35.22 -15.61 -14.88
N VAL A 464 36.28 -16.15 -15.47
CA VAL A 464 36.67 -15.98 -16.87
C VAL A 464 37.19 -17.30 -17.43
N ILE A 465 36.92 -17.56 -18.71
CA ILE A 465 37.38 -18.75 -19.44
C ILE A 465 38.09 -18.29 -20.73
N ASP A 466 39.34 -18.71 -20.97
CA ASP A 466 40.08 -18.42 -22.23
C ASP A 466 40.18 -19.68 -23.10
N GLU A 467 39.34 -19.77 -24.12
CA GLU A 467 39.25 -20.91 -25.03
C GLU A 467 39.99 -20.66 -26.36
N TRP A 468 40.72 -21.68 -26.81
CA TRP A 468 41.37 -21.69 -28.12
C TRP A 468 40.69 -22.70 -29.04
N THR A 469 39.52 -22.32 -29.56
CA THR A 469 38.68 -23.12 -30.48
C THR A 469 39.39 -23.52 -31.77
N SER A 470 40.51 -22.86 -32.09
CA SER A 470 41.41 -23.20 -33.20
C SER A 470 42.40 -24.34 -32.89
N GLY A 471 42.44 -24.85 -31.66
CA GLY A 471 43.34 -25.94 -31.25
C GLY A 471 44.79 -25.52 -30.99
N ALA A 472 45.09 -24.21 -30.97
CA ALA A 472 46.47 -23.70 -30.92
C ALA A 472 47.23 -23.91 -29.60
N LEU A 473 46.59 -24.51 -28.58
CA LEU A 473 47.13 -24.77 -27.25
C LEU A 473 46.58 -26.10 -26.70
N THR A 474 47.37 -26.86 -25.96
CA THR A 474 46.87 -28.05 -25.24
C THR A 474 45.89 -27.67 -24.13
N THR A 475 45.08 -28.63 -23.68
CA THR A 475 44.19 -28.47 -22.52
C THR A 475 44.92 -27.98 -21.26
N LYS A 476 46.21 -28.33 -21.10
CA LYS A 476 47.04 -27.84 -19.99
C LYS A 476 47.32 -26.34 -20.12
N GLU A 477 47.77 -25.89 -21.29
CA GLU A 477 48.11 -24.49 -21.56
C GLU A 477 46.87 -23.59 -21.60
N GLN A 478 45.73 -24.08 -22.09
CA GLN A 478 44.44 -23.38 -22.02
C GLN A 478 43.98 -23.15 -20.56
N ARG A 479 44.10 -24.19 -19.71
CA ARG A 479 43.83 -24.08 -18.26
C ARG A 479 44.78 -23.08 -17.59
N GLU A 480 46.08 -23.17 -17.87
CA GLU A 480 47.09 -22.28 -17.27
C GLU A 480 46.93 -20.82 -17.73
N THR A 481 46.47 -20.59 -18.96
CA THR A 481 46.06 -19.24 -19.38
C THR A 481 44.81 -18.77 -18.64
N THR A 482 43.79 -19.63 -18.55
CA THR A 482 42.52 -19.28 -17.89
C THR A 482 42.74 -18.92 -16.41
N GLU A 483 43.61 -19.67 -15.73
CA GLU A 483 44.07 -19.36 -14.37
C GLU A 483 44.83 -18.02 -14.33
N THR A 484 45.79 -17.79 -15.23
CA THR A 484 46.55 -16.53 -15.32
C THR A 484 45.63 -15.31 -15.58
N LEU A 485 44.61 -15.46 -16.43
CA LEU A 485 43.63 -14.40 -16.73
C LEU A 485 42.69 -14.14 -15.55
N ARG A 486 42.23 -15.19 -14.88
CA ARG A 486 41.41 -15.11 -13.66
C ARG A 486 42.15 -14.40 -12.53
N ASP A 487 43.40 -14.77 -12.31
CA ASP A 487 44.23 -14.18 -11.25
C ASP A 487 44.64 -12.75 -11.61
N GLY A 488 44.91 -12.46 -12.89
CA GLY A 488 45.13 -11.11 -13.40
C GLY A 488 43.92 -10.19 -13.20
N MET A 489 42.70 -10.66 -13.52
CA MET A 489 41.45 -9.94 -13.24
C MET A 489 41.26 -9.69 -11.74
N ARG A 490 41.52 -10.70 -10.88
CA ARG A 490 41.37 -10.59 -9.43
C ARG A 490 42.43 -9.72 -8.74
N ALA A 491 43.49 -9.33 -9.45
CA ALA A 491 44.52 -8.43 -8.96
C ALA A 491 44.21 -6.94 -9.24
N LEU A 492 43.13 -6.64 -9.96
CA LEU A 492 42.66 -5.27 -10.25
C LEU A 492 41.78 -4.78 -9.09
N ALA A 493 42.05 -3.59 -8.55
CA ALA A 493 41.37 -3.08 -7.37
C ALA A 493 39.91 -2.72 -7.66
N GLU A 494 39.66 -2.24 -8.88
CA GLU A 494 38.35 -1.97 -9.47
C GLU A 494 37.49 -3.25 -9.50
N VAL A 495 38.13 -4.39 -9.79
CA VAL A 495 37.49 -5.71 -9.85
C VAL A 495 37.29 -6.33 -8.45
N GLU A 496 38.19 -6.07 -7.50
CA GLU A 496 38.04 -6.51 -6.10
C GLU A 496 36.88 -5.79 -5.39
N ASN A 497 36.71 -4.48 -5.65
CA ASN A 497 35.67 -3.66 -5.01
C ASN A 497 34.32 -3.68 -5.75
N GLY A 498 34.31 -4.11 -7.01
CA GLY A 498 33.12 -4.17 -7.86
C GLY A 498 33.07 -3.01 -8.86
N LEU A 499 32.82 -3.34 -10.13
CA LEU A 499 32.84 -2.41 -11.25
C LEU A 499 31.58 -1.54 -11.24
N ILE A 500 31.71 -0.26 -10.92
CA ILE A 500 30.55 0.65 -10.72
C ILE A 500 29.91 1.08 -12.06
N PRO A 501 28.69 1.65 -12.07
CA PRO A 501 28.01 2.07 -13.30
C PRO A 501 28.86 3.01 -14.17
N GLY A 502 29.07 2.63 -15.43
CA GLY A 502 29.88 3.38 -16.40
C GLY A 502 31.40 3.24 -16.24
N GLU A 503 31.89 2.45 -15.27
CA GLU A 503 33.32 2.22 -15.07
C GLU A 503 33.91 1.32 -16.18
N GLU A 504 35.14 1.64 -16.60
CA GLU A 504 35.90 0.91 -17.61
C GLU A 504 37.22 0.41 -17.02
N VAL A 505 37.45 -0.90 -17.11
CA VAL A 505 38.67 -1.58 -16.69
C VAL A 505 39.41 -2.12 -17.91
N VAL A 506 40.71 -1.83 -17.99
CA VAL A 506 41.60 -2.29 -19.06
C VAL A 506 42.65 -3.24 -18.50
N LEU A 507 42.62 -4.51 -18.93
CA LEU A 507 43.63 -5.52 -18.59
C LEU A 507 44.50 -5.83 -19.82
N GLU A 508 45.79 -5.55 -19.71
CA GLU A 508 46.80 -6.04 -20.65
C GLU A 508 47.44 -7.35 -20.15
N MET A 509 47.53 -8.35 -21.02
CA MET A 509 48.19 -9.62 -20.75
C MET A 509 49.08 -10.01 -21.92
N GLU A 510 50.33 -10.41 -21.65
CA GLU A 510 51.24 -10.95 -22.66
C GLU A 510 51.27 -12.47 -22.62
N LYS A 511 51.00 -13.11 -23.76
CA LYS A 511 50.83 -14.56 -23.90
C LYS A 511 51.69 -15.10 -25.03
N VAL A 512 52.63 -15.99 -24.71
CA VAL A 512 53.42 -16.72 -25.72
C VAL A 512 52.57 -17.83 -26.35
N LEU A 513 52.48 -17.86 -27.68
CA LEU A 513 51.91 -19.01 -28.39
C LEU A 513 52.97 -20.07 -28.63
N LEU A 514 53.06 -21.01 -27.69
CA LEU A 514 53.78 -22.25 -27.90
C LEU A 514 53.05 -23.09 -28.97
N PRO A 515 53.73 -23.57 -30.03
CA PRO A 515 53.09 -24.35 -31.08
C PRO A 515 52.84 -25.79 -30.63
N SER A 516 51.74 -26.03 -29.89
CA SER A 516 51.31 -27.38 -29.53
C SER A 516 50.68 -28.12 -30.72
N TYR A 517 51.53 -28.57 -31.65
CA TYR A 517 51.22 -29.27 -32.90
C TYR A 517 50.49 -28.45 -33.99
N ASP A 518 51.01 -28.60 -35.21
CA ASP A 518 50.30 -28.77 -36.50
C ASP A 518 49.14 -27.82 -36.89
N VAL A 519 48.97 -26.69 -36.20
CA VAL A 519 48.28 -25.52 -36.77
C VAL A 519 49.04 -25.13 -38.03
N ARG A 520 48.33 -25.24 -39.16
CA ARG A 520 48.91 -25.14 -40.50
C ARG A 520 49.42 -23.73 -40.72
N ALA A 521 50.63 -23.58 -41.23
CA ALA A 521 51.19 -22.27 -41.55
C ALA A 521 50.23 -21.43 -42.43
N GLY A 522 49.92 -20.21 -42.00
CA GLY A 522 48.86 -19.38 -42.60
C GLY A 522 47.46 -19.54 -41.97
N ALA A 523 47.28 -20.39 -40.96
CA ALA A 523 46.00 -20.56 -40.26
C ALA A 523 45.56 -19.29 -39.51
N VAL A 524 44.24 -19.13 -39.40
CA VAL A 524 43.61 -18.16 -38.51
C VAL A 524 43.36 -18.83 -37.17
N LEU A 525 44.06 -18.35 -36.14
CA LEU A 525 43.92 -18.80 -34.77
C LEU A 525 42.81 -17.97 -34.10
N THR A 526 41.68 -18.63 -33.80
CA THR A 526 40.57 -18.04 -33.05
C THR A 526 40.76 -18.28 -31.56
N ASN A 527 40.58 -17.21 -30.78
CA ASN A 527 40.64 -17.23 -29.33
C ASN A 527 39.47 -16.45 -28.73
N ARG A 528 38.56 -17.21 -28.10
CA ARG A 528 37.34 -16.73 -27.45
C ARG A 528 37.59 -16.64 -25.95
N THR A 529 37.24 -15.51 -25.34
CA THR A 529 37.22 -15.36 -23.88
C THR A 529 35.81 -15.06 -23.42
N THR A 530 35.37 -15.74 -22.37
CA THR A 530 34.02 -15.62 -21.83
C THR A 530 34.13 -15.14 -20.39
N PHE A 531 33.64 -13.94 -20.10
CA PHE A 531 33.65 -13.31 -18.77
C PHE A 531 32.28 -13.44 -18.11
N THR A 532 32.25 -13.71 -16.81
CA THR A 532 31.02 -13.75 -15.99
C THR A 532 31.14 -12.80 -14.80
N PHE A 533 30.17 -11.90 -14.67
CA PHE A 533 29.99 -11.00 -13.53
C PHE A 533 28.63 -11.24 -12.86
N GLU A 534 28.47 -10.89 -11.59
CA GLU A 534 27.21 -10.97 -10.83
C GLU A 534 26.83 -9.63 -10.18
N VAL A 535 25.53 -9.40 -10.01
CA VAL A 535 25.01 -8.27 -9.22
C VAL A 535 24.88 -8.71 -7.77
N ASN A 536 25.88 -8.33 -6.96
CA ASN A 536 26.12 -8.78 -5.59
C ASN A 536 26.12 -10.32 -5.40
N ARG A 537 26.43 -10.79 -4.19
CA ARG A 537 26.59 -12.22 -3.88
C ARG A 537 25.28 -12.93 -3.50
N GLU A 538 24.17 -12.18 -3.39
CA GLU A 538 22.94 -12.59 -2.72
C GLU A 538 21.75 -12.67 -3.69
N ALA A 539 21.67 -11.74 -4.66
CA ALA A 539 20.72 -11.83 -5.78
C ALA A 539 21.15 -12.88 -6.82
N ARG A 540 22.45 -13.19 -6.92
CA ARG A 540 23.06 -14.26 -7.75
C ARG A 540 22.75 -14.16 -9.25
N VAL A 541 22.33 -12.98 -9.73
CA VAL A 541 22.08 -12.71 -11.14
C VAL A 541 23.41 -12.55 -11.85
N SER A 542 23.84 -13.62 -12.53
CA SER A 542 25.07 -13.61 -13.32
C SER A 542 24.82 -13.22 -14.78
N ARG A 543 25.63 -12.30 -15.29
CA ARG A 543 25.69 -11.92 -16.71
C ARG A 543 26.99 -12.46 -17.31
N THR A 544 26.91 -13.05 -18.50
CA THR A 544 28.06 -13.61 -19.23
C THR A 544 28.20 -12.95 -20.61
N VAL A 545 29.41 -12.56 -20.97
CA VAL A 545 29.74 -11.89 -22.25
C VAL A 545 30.96 -12.54 -22.89
N GLU A 546 30.88 -12.83 -24.20
CA GLU A 546 31.98 -13.43 -24.97
C GLU A 546 32.69 -12.38 -25.85
N ALA A 547 34.02 -12.35 -25.79
CA ALA A 547 34.87 -11.54 -26.66
C ALA A 547 35.83 -12.45 -27.45
N THR A 548 35.72 -12.44 -28.78
CA THR A 548 36.51 -13.28 -29.68
C THR A 548 37.47 -12.44 -30.51
N VAL A 549 38.71 -12.90 -30.65
CA VAL A 549 39.72 -12.29 -31.52
C VAL A 549 40.41 -13.35 -32.39
N HIS A 550 40.91 -12.92 -33.54
CA HIS A 550 41.58 -13.75 -34.53
C HIS A 550 43.01 -13.26 -34.77
N VAL A 551 43.97 -14.18 -34.79
CA VAL A 551 45.39 -13.89 -35.05
C VAL A 551 45.91 -14.85 -36.12
N LYS A 552 46.72 -14.38 -37.07
CA LYS A 552 47.26 -15.23 -38.14
C LYS A 552 48.61 -15.82 -37.77
N GLN A 553 48.80 -17.10 -38.07
CA GLN A 553 50.12 -17.72 -37.97
C GLN A 553 50.93 -17.41 -39.24
N ASN A 554 52.12 -16.85 -39.10
CA ASN A 554 52.94 -16.44 -40.22
C ASN A 554 53.43 -17.65 -41.04
N LEU A 555 53.44 -17.53 -42.37
CA LEU A 555 54.02 -18.54 -43.26
C LEU A 555 55.56 -18.54 -43.13
N PRO A 556 56.21 -19.69 -42.93
CA PRO A 556 57.65 -19.81 -43.12
C PRO A 556 58.01 -19.37 -44.53
N LYS A 557 58.91 -18.40 -44.66
CA LYS A 557 59.48 -18.06 -45.96
C LYS A 557 60.33 -19.24 -46.42
N PRO A 558 60.14 -19.79 -47.64
CA PRO A 558 61.13 -20.70 -48.19
C PRO A 558 62.49 -19.98 -48.23
N GLY A 559 63.53 -20.64 -47.77
CA GLY A 559 64.86 -20.03 -47.69
C GLY A 559 65.39 -19.67 -49.08
N ASN A 560 66.01 -18.50 -49.21
CA ASN A 560 66.94 -18.25 -50.32
C ASN A 560 68.20 -19.07 -50.06
N ASP A 561 68.14 -20.37 -50.33
CA ASP A 561 69.31 -21.22 -50.21
C ASP A 561 70.31 -20.90 -51.33
N ASN A 562 71.53 -20.58 -50.92
CA ASN A 562 72.68 -20.33 -51.77
C ASN A 562 73.85 -21.15 -51.21
N ARG A 563 73.69 -22.47 -51.27
CA ARG A 563 74.80 -23.42 -51.36
C ARG A 563 74.35 -24.76 -51.92
N ASP A 564 75.12 -25.27 -52.88
CA ASP A 564 75.12 -26.70 -53.19
C ASP A 564 75.63 -27.49 -51.97
N ASP A 565 74.89 -28.51 -51.56
CA ASP A 565 75.41 -29.82 -51.15
C ASP A 565 74.24 -30.84 -51.20
N GLN A 566 74.55 -32.14 -51.31
CA GLN A 566 73.58 -33.16 -51.76
C GLN A 566 73.02 -34.04 -50.62
N ASP A 567 71.91 -34.72 -50.94
CA ASP A 567 71.29 -35.87 -50.24
C ASP A 567 70.76 -35.67 -48.80
N GLU A 568 69.45 -35.37 -48.68
CA GLU A 568 68.44 -36.44 -48.47
C GLU A 568 67.00 -35.89 -48.70
N SER A 569 66.35 -36.30 -49.79
CA SER A 569 64.96 -35.94 -50.09
C SER A 569 64.00 -37.09 -49.73
N VAL A 570 63.39 -37.02 -48.54
CA VAL A 570 62.33 -37.95 -48.14
C VAL A 570 61.06 -37.68 -48.95
N TYR A 571 60.91 -38.44 -50.04
CA TYR A 571 59.76 -38.38 -50.94
C TYR A 571 58.47 -38.84 -50.26
N VAL A 572 57.53 -37.91 -50.06
CA VAL A 572 56.13 -38.19 -49.71
C VAL A 572 55.29 -38.01 -50.98
N PRO A 573 54.65 -39.06 -51.53
CA PRO A 573 53.89 -38.96 -52.78
C PRO A 573 52.57 -38.20 -52.60
N GLU A 574 52.25 -37.30 -53.53
CA GLU A 574 50.91 -36.74 -53.68
C GLU A 574 49.92 -37.79 -54.23
N PRO A 575 48.73 -37.95 -53.63
CA PRO A 575 47.72 -38.89 -54.13
C PRO A 575 46.89 -38.31 -55.28
N THR A 576 47.33 -38.54 -56.52
CA THR A 576 46.42 -38.62 -57.69
C THR A 576 45.55 -39.88 -57.57
N THR A 577 44.25 -39.93 -57.86
CA THR A 577 43.30 -38.99 -58.51
C THR A 577 41.84 -39.38 -58.10
N PRO A 578 40.80 -38.56 -58.34
CA PRO A 578 39.46 -38.78 -57.78
C PRO A 578 38.48 -39.54 -58.72
N VAL A 579 37.64 -40.42 -58.14
CA VAL A 579 36.28 -40.75 -58.62
C VAL A 579 35.38 -41.08 -57.40
N THR A 580 34.07 -40.83 -57.51
CA THR A 580 33.04 -40.89 -56.45
C THR A 580 31.82 -41.70 -56.97
N PRO A 581 30.81 -42.07 -56.15
CA PRO A 581 30.77 -42.86 -54.91
C PRO A 581 30.06 -44.23 -55.11
N ASP A 582 29.85 -45.01 -54.03
CA ASP A 582 28.56 -45.70 -53.80
C ASP A 582 28.29 -45.97 -52.30
N GLN A 583 27.05 -46.32 -51.94
CA GLN A 583 26.60 -46.60 -50.56
C GLN A 583 26.61 -48.09 -50.22
N ALA A 584 27.08 -48.48 -49.03
CA ALA A 584 26.67 -49.75 -48.39
C ALA A 584 26.72 -49.72 -46.85
N THR A 585 25.61 -50.14 -46.28
CA THR A 585 25.23 -50.43 -44.88
C THR A 585 26.26 -51.00 -43.89
N LEU A 586 26.06 -50.61 -42.62
CA LEU A 586 26.50 -51.26 -41.35
C LEU A 586 26.20 -52.79 -41.33
N PRO A 587 26.87 -53.58 -40.45
CA PRO A 587 26.25 -53.90 -39.16
C PRO A 587 27.19 -53.97 -37.93
N MET A 588 26.56 -54.10 -36.76
CA MET A 588 27.12 -54.04 -35.39
C MET A 588 27.86 -55.32 -34.93
N THR A 589 28.69 -55.18 -33.88
CA THR A 589 28.60 -56.04 -32.66
C THR A 589 29.05 -55.24 -31.43
N GLY A 590 28.46 -55.46 -30.23
CA GLY A 590 28.84 -54.72 -29.01
C GLY A 590 27.75 -54.61 -27.92
N THR A 591 27.28 -55.73 -27.36
CA THR A 591 26.32 -55.76 -26.23
C THR A 591 26.96 -55.23 -24.93
N THR A 592 26.44 -54.24 -24.21
CA THR A 592 25.15 -54.10 -23.48
C THR A 592 24.95 -55.01 -22.25
N LYS A 593 24.72 -54.36 -21.09
CA LYS A 593 24.12 -54.93 -19.86
C LYS A 593 23.46 -53.77 -19.07
N THR A 594 22.23 -53.35 -19.39
CA THR A 594 20.92 -53.79 -18.82
C THR A 594 20.74 -53.42 -17.34
N TRP A 595 19.64 -52.81 -16.85
CA TRP A 595 18.31 -52.40 -17.37
C TRP A 595 17.85 -51.13 -16.62
N GLY A 596 16.76 -50.41 -16.96
CA GLY A 596 15.70 -50.61 -17.98
C GLY A 596 14.76 -49.38 -18.06
N THR A 597 13.85 -49.26 -19.04
CA THR A 597 12.43 -49.73 -19.04
C THR A 597 11.52 -48.97 -18.05
N VAL A 598 10.27 -48.55 -18.32
CA VAL A 598 9.34 -48.62 -19.48
C VAL A 598 8.19 -47.61 -19.18
N LEU A 599 7.35 -47.04 -20.06
CA LEU A 599 6.96 -47.20 -21.49
C LEU A 599 7.00 -45.77 -22.14
N GLY A 600 6.51 -45.43 -23.35
CA GLY A 600 5.90 -46.15 -24.47
C GLY A 600 4.38 -45.98 -24.63
N LEU A 601 3.88 -46.24 -25.85
CA LEU A 601 2.46 -46.20 -26.32
C LEU A 601 1.83 -44.81 -26.58
N VAL A 602 0.87 -44.64 -27.51
CA VAL A 602 0.73 -45.23 -28.86
C VAL A 602 -0.32 -44.47 -29.72
N LEU A 603 -0.13 -44.51 -31.05
CA LEU A 603 -1.12 -44.31 -32.15
C LEU A 603 -2.09 -43.10 -32.16
N ILE A 604 -2.02 -42.37 -33.30
CA ILE A 604 -3.14 -42.07 -34.22
C ILE A 604 -4.33 -41.23 -33.69
N VAL A 605 -4.37 -39.98 -34.18
CA VAL A 605 -5.37 -39.50 -35.16
C VAL A 605 -4.58 -38.71 -36.23
N LEU A 606 -4.08 -39.31 -37.32
CA LEU A 606 -4.73 -39.47 -38.64
C LEU A 606 -5.69 -38.34 -39.05
N GLY A 607 -5.29 -37.52 -40.03
CA GLY A 607 -6.11 -36.42 -40.56
C GLY A 607 -5.30 -35.36 -41.32
N LEU A 608 -4.29 -35.74 -42.12
CA LEU A 608 -4.44 -35.91 -43.58
C LEU A 608 -4.95 -34.66 -44.34
N LEU A 609 -4.04 -34.09 -45.16
CA LEU A 609 -4.33 -33.33 -46.39
C LEU A 609 -4.91 -31.90 -46.20
N PHE A 610 -4.97 -31.01 -47.21
CA PHE A 610 -4.57 -31.12 -48.62
C PHE A 610 -3.76 -29.89 -49.10
N LEU A 611 -2.75 -30.17 -49.93
CA LEU A 611 -1.86 -29.30 -50.71
C LEU A 611 -2.40 -27.98 -51.31
N THR A 612 -1.45 -27.07 -51.61
CA THR A 612 -1.46 -25.98 -52.64
C THR A 612 -2.29 -24.71 -52.33
N HIS A 613 -2.01 -23.51 -52.91
CA HIS A 613 -1.34 -23.21 -54.18
C HIS A 613 -0.59 -21.83 -54.25
N ARG A 614 0.48 -21.80 -55.07
CA ARG A 614 1.18 -20.67 -55.75
C ARG A 614 0.94 -19.17 -55.35
N ARG A 615 2.08 -18.45 -55.17
CA ARG A 615 2.58 -17.31 -56.01
C ARG A 615 1.51 -16.54 -56.85
N ARG A 616 1.36 -15.20 -56.80
CA ARG A 616 2.33 -14.07 -57.06
C ARG A 616 1.72 -12.69 -56.60
N PRO A 617 2.32 -11.49 -56.83
CA PRO A 617 2.19 -10.32 -55.93
C PRO A 617 1.63 -8.99 -56.53
N SER A 618 1.62 -7.93 -55.70
CA SER A 618 1.66 -6.47 -56.04
C SER A 618 0.31 -5.81 -56.43
N PRO A 619 0.13 -4.47 -56.35
CA PRO A 619 1.00 -3.39 -55.81
C PRO A 619 0.34 -2.44 -54.77
N LYS A 620 1.18 -1.58 -54.16
CA LYS A 620 0.95 -0.21 -53.64
C LYS A 620 -0.49 0.28 -53.34
N ALA A 621 -0.67 0.76 -52.12
CA ALA A 621 -0.76 2.21 -51.87
C ALA A 621 0.36 2.56 -50.88
#